data_AF-A0A6A3JSU3-F1
#
_entry.id   AF-A0A6A3JSU3-F1
#
_cell.length_a   1.000
_cell.length_b   1.000
_cell.length_c   1.000
_cell.angle_alpha   90.00
_cell.angle_beta   90.00
_cell.angle_gamma   90.00
#
_symmetry.space_group_name_H-M   'P 1'
#
loop_
_entity.id
_entity.type
_entity.pdbx_description
1 polymer ?
#
loop_
_entity_poly.entity_id
_entity_poly.type
_entity_poly.pdbx_seq_one_letter_code
_entity_poly.pdbx_strand_id
1 'polypeptide(L)'
;MSEVFQAFAEMMQSRSRATLNHRPQANGQQERSVKTVMQSVRVYAEDPLQQDWDEIAEKLIFAINNSQDGTRKETPFYLVHGWDA
;
A
#
# COMPACT_ATOMS: atom_id res chain seq x y z
N MET A 1 -4.70 20.27 -3.00
CA MET A 1 -3.40 19.68 -3.39
C MET A 1 -2.39 20.79 -3.52
N SER A 2 -1.12 20.56 -3.18
CA SER A 2 -0.08 21.57 -3.40
C SER A 2 0.12 21.80 -4.90
N GLU A 3 0.53 23.00 -5.27
CA GLU A 3 0.83 23.36 -6.66
C GLU A 3 1.91 22.44 -7.25
N VAL A 4 2.92 22.09 -6.46
CA VAL A 4 3.99 21.15 -6.85
C VAL A 4 3.42 19.79 -7.26
N PHE A 5 2.47 19.25 -6.50
CA PHE A 5 1.90 17.93 -6.80
C PHE A 5 0.94 17.99 -8.00
N GLN A 6 0.25 19.12 -8.19
CA GLN A 6 -0.58 19.35 -9.36
C GLN A 6 0.26 19.42 -10.65
N ALA A 7 1.36 20.18 -10.63
CA ALA A 7 2.30 20.26 -11.76
C ALA A 7 2.93 18.89 -12.08
N PHE A 8 3.26 18.11 -11.06
CA PHE A 8 3.76 16.74 -11.24
C PHE A 8 2.71 15.82 -11.90
N ALA A 9 1.45 15.87 -11.45
CA ALA A 9 0.39 15.08 -12.04
C ALA A 9 0.16 15.45 -13.52
N GLU A 10 0.22 16.74 -13.86
CA GLU A 10 0.12 17.24 -15.24
C GLU A 10 1.28 16.74 -16.12
N MET A 11 2.51 16.80 -15.61
CA MET A 11 3.70 16.26 -16.29
C MET A 11 3.55 14.76 -16.58
N MET A 12 3.02 14.00 -15.62
CA MET A 12 2.77 12.56 -15.75
C MET A 12 1.49 12.24 -16.55
N GLN A 13 0.77 13.25 -17.07
CA GLN A 13 -0.52 13.13 -17.73
C GLN A 13 -1.57 12.38 -16.89
N SER A 14 -1.45 12.48 -15.57
CA SER A 14 -2.31 11.81 -14.60
C SER A 14 -3.45 12.72 -14.13
N ARG A 15 -4.62 12.13 -13.91
CA ARG A 15 -5.78 12.84 -13.34
C ARG A 15 -5.85 12.61 -11.84
N SER A 16 -5.73 13.69 -11.06
CA SER A 16 -5.98 13.65 -9.63
C SER A 16 -7.48 13.62 -9.31
N ARG A 17 -7.88 12.81 -8.33
CA ARG A 17 -9.26 12.71 -7.82
C ARG A 17 -9.24 12.79 -6.31
N ALA A 18 -9.80 13.87 -5.76
CA ALA A 18 -9.99 14.02 -4.33
C ALA A 18 -11.32 13.40 -3.88
N THR A 19 -11.34 12.83 -2.69
CA THR A 19 -12.58 12.44 -1.99
C THR A 19 -13.09 13.59 -1.13
N LEU A 20 -14.36 13.52 -0.72
CA LEU A 20 -14.92 14.48 0.23
C LEU A 20 -14.18 14.42 1.58
N ASN A 21 -14.06 15.56 2.23
CA ASN A 21 -13.45 15.67 3.56
C ASN A 21 -14.12 14.72 4.56
N HIS A 22 -13.32 14.13 5.44
CA HIS A 22 -13.78 13.19 6.48
C HIS A 22 -14.58 11.99 5.95
N ARG A 23 -14.33 11.57 4.69
CA ARG A 23 -14.94 10.37 4.09
C ARG A 23 -13.90 9.30 3.73
N PRO A 24 -13.22 8.70 4.73
CA PRO A 24 -12.21 7.66 4.53
C PRO A 24 -12.70 6.49 3.64
N GLN A 25 -13.96 6.09 3.84
CA GLN A 25 -14.59 4.96 3.14
C GLN A 25 -14.72 5.17 1.63
N ALA A 26 -14.66 6.43 1.15
CA ALA A 26 -14.64 6.71 -0.28
C ALA A 26 -13.37 6.18 -0.98
N ASN A 27 -12.31 5.88 -0.22
CA ASN A 27 -11.10 5.22 -0.70
C ASN A 27 -10.87 3.84 -0.03
N GLY A 28 -11.95 3.10 0.26
CA GLY A 28 -11.89 1.91 1.11
C GLY A 28 -10.96 0.79 0.64
N GLN A 29 -10.62 0.70 -0.65
CA GLN A 29 -9.61 -0.27 -1.12
C GLN A 29 -8.22 0.09 -0.57
N GLN A 30 -7.82 1.35 -0.71
CA GLN A 30 -6.54 1.83 -0.17
C GLN A 30 -6.50 1.69 1.35
N GLU A 31 -7.59 2.02 2.05
CA GLU A 31 -7.63 1.91 3.51
C GLU A 31 -7.48 0.48 4.01
N ARG A 32 -8.08 -0.49 3.31
CA ARG A 32 -7.87 -1.91 3.62
C ARG A 32 -6.42 -2.33 3.40
N SER A 33 -5.80 -1.87 2.32
CA SER A 33 -4.37 -2.13 2.06
C SER A 33 -3.48 -1.53 3.15
N VAL A 34 -3.73 -0.27 3.55
CA VAL A 34 -3.02 0.39 4.66
C VAL A 34 -3.20 -0.38 5.96
N LYS A 35 -4.40 -0.89 6.26
CA LYS A 35 -4.64 -1.71 7.46
C LYS A 35 -3.75 -2.96 7.46
N THR A 36 -3.65 -3.67 6.33
CA THR A 36 -2.77 -4.84 6.21
C THR A 36 -1.32 -4.48 6.45
N VAL A 37 -0.82 -3.42 5.79
CA VAL A 37 0.57 -2.94 5.96
C VAL A 37 0.85 -2.59 7.42
N MET A 38 -0.02 -1.80 8.05
CA MET A 38 0.18 -1.38 9.44
C MET A 38 0.14 -2.55 10.43
N GLN A 39 -0.72 -3.54 10.19
CA GLN A 39 -0.76 -4.74 11.03
C GLN A 39 0.54 -5.56 10.90
N SER A 40 1.09 -5.67 9.69
CA SER A 40 2.37 -6.36 9.46
C SER A 40 3.56 -5.59 10.05
N VAL A 41 3.62 -4.27 9.87
CA VAL A 41 4.69 -3.41 10.41
C VAL A 41 4.71 -3.46 11.94
N ARG A 42 3.55 -3.49 12.60
CA ARG A 42 3.46 -3.49 14.07
C ARG A 42 4.24 -4.64 14.72
N VAL A 43 4.31 -5.80 14.06
CA VAL A 43 5.06 -6.97 14.55
C VAL A 43 6.55 -6.67 14.73
N TYR A 44 7.11 -5.79 13.89
CA TYR A 44 8.54 -5.45 13.89
C TYR A 44 8.84 -4.13 14.62
N ALA A 45 7.82 -3.33 14.94
CA ALA A 45 7.96 -2.05 15.61
C ALA A 45 7.91 -2.15 17.15
N GLU A 46 7.66 -3.34 17.70
CA GLU A 46 7.53 -3.55 19.15
C GLU A 46 8.88 -3.66 19.88
N ASP A 47 9.95 -4.07 19.20
CA ASP A 47 11.30 -4.14 19.76
C ASP A 47 12.07 -2.83 19.51
N PRO A 48 12.43 -2.06 20.56
CA PRO A 48 13.23 -0.83 20.42
C PRO A 48 14.62 -1.05 19.80
N LEU A 49 15.15 -2.28 19.83
CA LEU A 49 16.43 -2.63 19.21
C LEU A 49 16.31 -2.92 17.71
N GLN A 50 15.09 -3.03 17.16
CA GLN A 50 14.86 -3.21 15.73
C GLN A 50 15.09 -1.89 14.99
N GLN A 51 16.23 -1.76 14.31
CA GLN A 51 16.65 -0.53 13.61
C GLN A 51 16.74 -0.69 12.08
N ASP A 52 16.68 -1.91 11.58
CA ASP A 52 16.72 -2.36 10.18
C ASP A 52 15.34 -2.26 9.49
N TRP A 53 14.59 -1.19 9.78
CA TRP A 53 13.23 -1.01 9.29
C TRP A 53 13.15 -0.96 7.75
N ASP A 54 14.21 -0.50 7.09
CA ASP A 54 14.34 -0.40 5.64
C ASP A 54 14.46 -1.80 5.01
N GLU A 55 15.28 -2.68 5.60
CA GLU A 55 15.35 -4.09 5.17
C GLU A 55 14.03 -4.83 5.41
N ILE A 56 13.38 -4.57 6.56
CA ILE A 56 12.10 -5.18 6.89
C ILE A 56 11.00 -4.70 5.95
N ALA A 57 10.99 -3.42 5.59
CA ALA A 57 9.97 -2.85 4.71
C ALA A 57 9.95 -3.55 3.34
N GLU A 58 11.12 -3.83 2.76
CA GLU A 58 11.22 -4.57 1.49
C GLU A 58 10.65 -6.00 1.62
N LYS A 59 11.06 -6.72 2.68
CA LYS A 59 10.56 -8.08 2.97
C LYS A 59 9.05 -8.11 3.21
N LEU A 60 8.52 -7.10 3.91
CA LEU A 60 7.08 -6.95 4.17
C LEU A 60 6.29 -6.69 2.90
N ILE A 61 6.77 -5.81 2.01
CA ILE A 61 6.10 -5.55 0.72
C ILE A 61 6.05 -6.82 -0.12
N PHE A 62 7.16 -7.56 -0.18
CA PHE A 62 7.20 -8.85 -0.87
C PHE A 62 6.18 -9.84 -0.29
N ALA A 63 6.15 -9.99 1.04
CA ALA A 63 5.20 -10.88 1.71
C ALA A 63 3.74 -10.47 1.45
N ILE A 64 3.41 -9.18 1.51
CA ILE A 64 2.05 -8.67 1.30
C ILE A 64 1.59 -8.88 -0.14
N ASN A 65 2.45 -8.61 -1.12
CA ASN A 65 2.09 -8.75 -2.54
C ASN A 65 1.94 -10.22 -2.98
N ASN A 66 2.58 -11.15 -2.27
CA ASN A 66 2.55 -12.59 -2.57
C ASN A 66 1.68 -13.41 -1.61
N SER A 67 1.03 -12.79 -0.64
CA SER A 67 0.06 -13.47 0.22
C SER A 67 -1.31 -13.50 -0.43
N GLN A 68 -2.04 -14.59 -0.24
CA GLN A 68 -3.41 -14.73 -0.76
C GLN A 68 -4.35 -13.72 -0.09
N ASP A 69 -5.02 -12.89 -0.90
CA ASP A 69 -6.06 -11.99 -0.41
C ASP A 69 -7.31 -12.80 -0.06
N GLY A 70 -7.78 -12.71 1.18
CA GLY A 70 -8.91 -13.50 1.67
C GLY A 70 -10.24 -13.27 0.95
N THR A 71 -10.40 -12.13 0.26
CA THR A 71 -11.59 -11.79 -0.54
C THR A 71 -11.45 -12.25 -1.98
N ARG A 72 -10.30 -12.01 -2.60
CA ARG A 72 -10.03 -12.31 -4.03
C ARG A 72 -9.61 -13.75 -4.27
N LYS A 73 -9.15 -14.45 -3.22
CA LYS A 73 -8.60 -15.80 -3.27
C LYS A 73 -7.37 -15.95 -4.16
N GLU A 74 -6.73 -14.83 -4.51
CA GLU A 74 -5.52 -14.75 -5.33
C GLU A 74 -4.50 -13.82 -4.68
N THR A 75 -3.24 -13.89 -5.10
CA THR A 75 -2.19 -12.94 -4.66
C THR A 75 -2.28 -11.64 -5.47
N PRO A 76 -2.02 -10.46 -4.88
CA PRO A 76 -1.89 -9.22 -5.64
C PRO A 76 -0.89 -9.31 -6.80
N PHE A 77 0.23 -10.01 -6.61
CA PHE A 77 1.25 -10.23 -7.63
C PHE A 77 0.68 -10.98 -8.85
N TYR A 78 0.00 -12.10 -8.62
CA TYR A 78 -0.62 -12.88 -9.70
C TYR A 78 -1.64 -12.06 -10.48
N LEU A 79 -2.46 -11.25 -9.79
CA LEU A 79 -3.46 -10.41 -10.44
C LEU A 79 -2.85 -9.31 -11.34
N VAL A 80 -1.63 -8.86 -11.04
CA VAL A 80 -0.92 -7.83 -11.83
C VAL A 80 -0.14 -8.46 -12.99
N HIS A 81 0.48 -9.62 -12.77
CA HIS A 81 1.45 -10.19 -13.70
C HIS A 81 1.02 -11.47 -14.43
N GLY A 82 0.00 -12.17 -13.94
CA GLY A 82 -0.53 -13.40 -14.55
C GLY A 82 0.28 -14.68 -14.29
N TRP A 83 1.17 -14.67 -13.30
CA TRP A 83 2.03 -15.77 -12.87
C TRP A 83 2.43 -15.58 -11.41
N ASP A 84 2.87 -16.65 -10.75
CA ASP A 84 3.36 -16.62 -9.37
C ASP A 84 4.81 -16.11 -9.29
N ALA A 85 5.17 -15.47 -8.17
CA ALA A 85 6.50 -14.93 -7.90
C ALA A 85 7.50 -15.97 -7.40
#